data_AF-A0A8H3AE31-F1
#
_entry.id   AF-A0A8H3AE31-F1
#
_cell.length_a   1.000
_cell.length_b   1.000
_cell.length_c   1.000
_cell.angle_alpha   90.00
_cell.angle_beta   90.00
_cell.angle_gamma   90.00
#
_symmetry.space_group_name_H-M   'P 1'
#
loop_
_entity.id
_entity.type
_entity.pdbx_description
1 polymer ?
#
loop_
_entity_poly.entity_id
_entity_poly.type
_entity_poly.pdbx_seq_one_letter_code
_entity_poly.pdbx_strand_id
1 'polypeptide(L)'
;MSQPVESTRDPGLKPKPRKLIVCIDGTSNQFLEKNTNVVELYSRITKDSTQLTYYNSGVGTYARPFWWSFAYLKQQLAGIIDLMIAWNFDQVIIGAYRWLSDHYQPGDQIFLFGFSRGAYQV
;
A
#
# COMPACT_ATOMS: atom_id res chain seq x y z
N MET A 1 -33.52 11.00 37.29
CA MET A 1 -32.43 9.98 37.28
C MET A 1 -32.68 9.07 36.08
N SER A 2 -32.09 9.41 34.94
CA SER A 2 -32.21 8.66 33.68
C SER A 2 -31.12 7.59 33.65
N GLN A 3 -31.49 6.32 33.53
CA GLN A 3 -30.53 5.23 33.42
C GLN A 3 -29.78 5.28 32.08
N PRO A 4 -28.51 4.82 32.01
CA PRO A 4 -27.79 4.75 30.75
C PRO A 4 -28.36 3.61 29.90
N VAL A 5 -28.66 3.90 28.63
CA VAL A 5 -29.01 2.89 27.64
C VAL A 5 -27.73 2.13 27.30
N GLU A 6 -27.51 1.01 27.97
CA GLU A 6 -26.43 0.09 27.66
C GLU A 6 -26.74 -0.55 26.29
N SER A 7 -25.94 -0.19 25.29
CA SER A 7 -26.03 -0.75 23.94
C SER A 7 -25.69 -2.24 24.01
N THR A 8 -26.72 -3.06 24.14
CA THR A 8 -26.62 -4.52 24.08
C THR A 8 -26.12 -4.91 22.70
N ARG A 9 -24.80 -5.11 22.56
CA ARG A 9 -24.24 -5.80 21.40
C ARG A 9 -24.71 -7.25 21.49
N ASP A 10 -25.58 -7.65 20.57
CA ASP A 10 -26.04 -9.02 20.43
C ASP A 10 -24.83 -9.95 20.20
N PRO A 11 -24.51 -10.86 21.14
CA PRO A 11 -23.33 -11.72 21.05
C PRO A 11 -23.38 -12.73 19.90
N GLY A 12 -24.53 -12.87 19.22
CA GLY A 12 -24.72 -13.77 18.07
C GLY A 12 -24.48 -13.14 16.70
N LEU A 13 -24.36 -11.81 16.59
CA LEU A 13 -24.21 -11.16 15.29
C LEU A 13 -22.76 -11.24 14.81
N LYS A 14 -22.48 -12.16 13.88
CA LYS A 14 -21.19 -12.15 13.18
C LYS A 14 -21.00 -10.79 12.51
N PRO A 15 -19.86 -10.10 12.71
CA PRO A 15 -19.61 -8.83 12.06
C PRO A 15 -19.71 -9.02 10.54
N LYS A 16 -20.33 -8.05 9.86
CA LYS A 16 -20.46 -8.07 8.40
C LYS A 16 -19.05 -8.15 7.79
N PRO A 17 -18.85 -9.01 6.76
CA PRO A 17 -17.59 -9.06 6.02
C PRO A 17 -17.09 -7.66 5.64
N ARG A 18 -15.84 -7.36 5.99
CA ARG A 18 -15.19 -6.09 5.64
C ARG A 18 -14.34 -6.29 4.40
N LYS A 19 -13.99 -5.18 3.76
CA LYS A 19 -13.09 -5.13 2.61
C LYS A 19 -11.73 -4.64 3.08
N LEU A 20 -10.70 -5.45 2.89
CA LEU A 20 -9.31 -5.08 3.15
C LEU A 20 -8.66 -4.83 1.79
N ILE A 21 -8.30 -3.56 1.52
CA ILE A 21 -7.77 -3.15 0.22
C ILE A 21 -6.31 -2.77 0.37
N VAL A 22 -5.44 -3.52 -0.30
CA VAL A 22 -3.99 -3.30 -0.33
C VAL A 22 -3.63 -2.70 -1.69
N CYS A 23 -2.99 -1.55 -1.67
CA CYS A 23 -2.54 -0.84 -2.86
C CYS A 23 -1.02 -0.70 -2.82
N ILE A 24 -0.31 -1.26 -3.80
CA ILE A 24 1.14 -1.15 -3.91
C ILE A 24 1.50 -0.49 -5.24
N ASP A 25 2.02 0.72 -5.17
CA ASP A 25 2.35 1.51 -6.34
C ASP A 25 3.78 1.24 -6.86
N GLY A 26 4.06 1.65 -8.08
CA GLY A 26 5.37 1.51 -8.71
C GLY A 26 6.29 2.70 -8.44
N THR A 27 7.58 2.43 -8.21
CA THR A 27 8.70 3.36 -7.87
C THR A 27 8.95 4.53 -8.85
N SER A 28 8.18 4.70 -9.94
CA SER A 28 8.48 5.68 -11.01
C SER A 28 7.75 7.02 -10.90
N ASN A 29 6.88 7.22 -9.91
CA ASN A 29 6.05 8.44 -9.84
C ASN A 29 6.82 9.72 -9.51
N GLN A 30 8.06 9.64 -9.01
CA GLN A 30 8.89 10.86 -8.87
C GLN A 30 9.42 11.37 -10.22
N PHE A 31 9.30 10.59 -11.29
CA PHE A 31 9.78 10.92 -12.64
C PHE A 31 8.65 11.18 -13.64
N LEU A 32 7.38 11.05 -13.24
CA LEU A 32 6.23 11.39 -14.06
C LEU A 32 5.40 12.48 -13.35
N GLU A 33 5.04 13.55 -14.06
CA GLU A 33 4.17 14.62 -13.56
C GLU A 33 2.73 14.16 -13.24
N LYS A 34 2.40 12.89 -13.48
CA LYS A 34 1.04 12.34 -13.38
C LYS A 34 0.98 11.19 -12.36
N ASN A 35 -0.06 11.21 -11.53
CA ASN A 35 -0.39 10.13 -10.59
C ASN A 35 -0.59 8.80 -11.32
N THR A 36 -0.26 7.68 -10.66
CA THR A 36 -0.60 6.34 -11.17
C THR A 36 -2.08 6.04 -10.96
N ASN A 37 -2.59 5.08 -11.73
CA ASN A 37 -3.95 4.57 -11.54
C ASN A 37 -4.16 3.97 -10.13
N VAL A 38 -3.11 3.48 -9.46
CA VAL A 38 -3.21 2.96 -8.08
C VAL A 38 -3.37 4.09 -7.07
N VAL A 39 -2.64 5.20 -7.23
CA VAL A 39 -2.84 6.41 -6.40
C VAL A 39 -4.21 7.00 -6.63
N GLU A 40 -4.63 7.10 -7.89
CA GLU A 40 -5.94 7.64 -8.26
C GLU A 40 -7.09 6.75 -7.77
N LEU A 41 -6.93 5.43 -7.81
CA LEU A 41 -7.88 4.50 -7.23
C LEU A 41 -7.92 4.67 -5.71
N TYR A 42 -6.77 4.63 -5.04
CA TYR A 42 -6.67 4.70 -3.59
C TYR A 42 -7.25 6.00 -3.00
N SER A 43 -7.09 7.12 -3.71
CA SER A 43 -7.68 8.40 -3.31
C SER A 43 -9.22 8.39 -3.33
N ARG A 44 -9.82 7.58 -4.21
CA ARG A 44 -11.27 7.46 -4.39
C ARG A 44 -11.92 6.35 -3.54
N ILE A 45 -11.12 5.50 -2.90
CA ILE A 45 -11.61 4.44 -1.99
C ILE A 45 -12.13 5.06 -0.69
N THR A 46 -13.38 4.76 -0.34
CA THR A 46 -14.01 5.09 0.97
C THR A 46 -13.25 4.42 2.12
N LYS A 47 -13.00 5.15 3.21
CA LYS A 47 -12.26 4.66 4.37
C LYS A 47 -13.17 4.72 5.59
N ASP A 48 -13.72 3.59 5.98
CA ASP A 48 -14.64 3.45 7.10
C ASP A 48 -14.47 2.08 7.78
N SER A 49 -15.29 1.79 8.80
CA SER A 49 -15.20 0.53 9.55
C SER A 49 -15.50 -0.73 8.71
N THR A 50 -16.08 -0.59 7.52
CA THR A 50 -16.37 -1.67 6.58
C THR A 50 -15.31 -1.84 5.50
N GLN A 51 -14.42 -0.85 5.34
CA GLN A 51 -13.38 -0.83 4.30
C GLN A 51 -12.06 -0.28 4.82
N LEU A 52 -11.15 -1.18 5.14
CA LEU A 52 -9.82 -0.88 5.63
C LEU A 52 -8.85 -0.85 4.45
N THR A 53 -7.90 0.08 4.46
CA THR A 53 -6.98 0.27 3.34
C THR A 53 -5.52 0.37 3.78
N TYR A 54 -4.63 -0.18 2.97
CA TYR A 54 -3.19 -0.06 3.08
C TYR A 54 -2.62 0.43 1.76
N TYR A 55 -1.71 1.42 1.81
CA TYR A 55 -1.03 1.92 0.63
C TYR A 55 0.49 1.97 0.85
N ASN A 56 1.22 1.49 -0.14
CA ASN A 56 2.66 1.65 -0.24
C ASN A 56 3.01 2.31 -1.58
N SER A 57 3.86 3.34 -1.57
CA SER A 57 4.25 4.07 -2.77
C SER A 57 5.26 3.33 -3.66
N GLY A 58 5.83 2.23 -3.16
CA GLY A 58 6.88 1.47 -3.83
C GLY A 58 8.19 2.23 -3.98
N VAL A 59 8.34 3.41 -3.35
CA VAL A 59 9.51 4.29 -3.40
C VAL A 59 10.32 4.18 -2.11
N GLY A 60 11.59 3.78 -2.20
CA GLY A 60 12.57 3.92 -1.13
C GLY A 60 13.17 5.33 -1.08
N THR A 61 13.71 5.75 0.07
CA THR A 61 14.27 7.09 0.33
C THR A 61 15.32 7.49 -0.73
N TYR A 62 14.93 8.26 -1.73
CA TYR A 62 15.86 8.80 -2.73
C TYR A 62 16.69 9.94 -2.13
N ALA A 63 17.97 9.68 -1.86
CA ALA A 63 18.96 10.75 -1.74
C ALA A 63 19.16 11.35 -3.14
N ARG A 64 18.97 12.67 -3.28
CA ARG A 64 19.19 13.39 -4.55
C ARG A 64 20.69 13.44 -4.87
N PRO A 65 21.20 12.81 -5.94
CA PRO A 65 22.59 12.98 -6.33
C PRO A 65 22.72 14.23 -7.20
N PHE A 66 23.67 15.08 -6.85
CA PHE A 66 24.14 16.24 -7.62
C PHE A 66 24.93 15.75 -8.86
N TRP A 67 24.96 16.59 -9.89
CA TRP A 67 25.20 16.40 -11.34
C TRP A 67 26.56 15.82 -11.81
N TRP A 68 26.56 14.98 -12.88
CA TRP A 68 27.23 15.14 -14.21
C TRP A 68 27.26 13.83 -15.05
N SER A 69 27.25 14.01 -16.39
CA SER A 69 27.23 13.04 -17.52
C SER A 69 26.06 12.04 -17.63
N PHE A 70 25.15 12.32 -18.57
CA PHE A 70 23.81 11.69 -18.72
C PHE A 70 23.82 10.16 -18.98
N ALA A 71 24.83 9.63 -19.67
CA ALA A 71 24.87 8.22 -20.07
C ALA A 71 25.48 7.31 -19.00
N TYR A 72 26.60 7.72 -18.38
CA TYR A 72 27.26 6.99 -17.30
C TYR A 72 26.44 7.03 -16.00
N LEU A 73 25.80 8.17 -15.72
CA LEU A 73 24.91 8.34 -14.55
C LEU A 73 23.64 7.49 -14.68
N LYS A 74 23.08 7.31 -15.89
CA LYS A 74 21.89 6.47 -16.11
C LYS A 74 22.14 5.01 -15.75
N GLN A 75 23.30 4.47 -16.14
CA GLN A 75 23.63 3.07 -15.90
C GLN A 75 23.92 2.81 -14.42
N GLN A 76 24.61 3.74 -13.75
CA GLN A 76 24.87 3.66 -12.30
C GLN A 76 23.60 3.91 -11.48
N LEU A 77 22.73 4.84 -11.89
CA LEU A 77 21.41 5.04 -11.28
C LEU A 77 20.53 3.80 -11.44
N ALA A 78 20.52 3.16 -12.62
CA ALA A 78 19.76 1.93 -12.83
C ALA A 78 20.21 0.83 -11.87
N GLY A 79 21.52 0.61 -11.70
CA GLY A 79 22.04 -0.39 -10.76
C GLY A 79 21.75 -0.07 -9.29
N ILE A 80 21.84 1.21 -8.88
CA ILE A 80 21.49 1.64 -7.51
C ILE A 80 19.98 1.52 -7.27
N ILE A 81 19.16 1.87 -8.26
CA ILE A 81 17.71 1.70 -8.23
C ILE A 81 17.37 0.22 -8.12
N ASP A 82 17.98 -0.66 -8.91
CA ASP A 82 17.74 -2.11 -8.86
C ASP A 82 18.16 -2.72 -7.52
N LEU A 83 19.29 -2.29 -6.95
CA LEU A 83 19.73 -2.77 -5.64
C LEU A 83 18.81 -2.29 -4.51
N MET A 84 18.38 -1.02 -4.54
CA MET A 84 17.38 -0.51 -3.61
C MET A 84 16.02 -1.18 -3.81
N ILE A 85 15.65 -1.49 -5.05
CA ILE A 85 14.45 -2.27 -5.37
C ILE A 85 14.55 -3.63 -4.71
N ALA A 86 15.67 -4.36 -4.86
CA ALA A 86 15.86 -5.66 -4.25
C ALA A 86 15.73 -5.62 -2.72
N TRP A 87 16.37 -4.66 -2.05
CA TRP A 87 16.27 -4.54 -0.59
C TRP A 87 14.90 -4.07 -0.10
N ASN A 88 14.21 -3.22 -0.86
CA ASN A 88 12.91 -2.68 -0.45
C ASN A 88 11.75 -3.60 -0.86
N PHE A 89 11.99 -4.58 -1.74
CA PHE A 89 10.99 -5.54 -2.21
C PHE A 89 10.42 -6.37 -1.05
N ASP A 90 11.29 -7.00 -0.27
CA ASP A 90 10.89 -7.85 0.86
C ASP A 90 10.14 -7.02 1.91
N GLN A 91 10.59 -5.79 2.17
CA GLN A 91 9.97 -4.92 3.16
C GLN A 91 8.53 -4.52 2.76
N VAL A 92 8.29 -4.29 1.48
CA VAL A 92 6.94 -3.94 0.97
C VAL A 92 5.99 -5.12 1.14
N ILE A 93 6.42 -6.33 0.73
CA ILE A 93 5.59 -7.55 0.85
C ILE A 93 5.34 -7.88 2.32
N ILE A 94 6.39 -7.89 3.14
CA ILE A 94 6.28 -8.18 4.58
C ILE A 94 5.39 -7.15 5.26
N GLY A 95 5.50 -5.87 4.90
CA GLY A 95 4.66 -4.81 5.45
C GLY A 95 3.19 -5.00 5.10
N ALA A 96 2.87 -5.29 3.84
CA ALA A 96 1.50 -5.56 3.39
C ALA A 96 0.93 -6.83 4.06
N TYR A 97 1.71 -7.90 4.11
CA TYR A 97 1.33 -9.15 4.76
C TYR A 97 1.08 -8.95 6.26
N ARG A 98 1.97 -8.24 6.96
CA ARG A 98 1.81 -7.92 8.37
C ARG A 98 0.54 -7.12 8.61
N TRP A 99 0.28 -6.10 7.79
CA TRP A 99 -0.94 -5.32 7.89
C TRP A 99 -2.20 -6.20 7.70
N LEU A 100 -2.19 -7.09 6.71
CA LEU A 100 -3.29 -8.05 6.54
C LEU A 100 -3.44 -8.96 7.75
N SER A 101 -2.36 -9.53 8.26
CA SER A 101 -2.36 -10.41 9.44
C SER A 101 -2.91 -9.72 10.69
N ASP A 102 -2.55 -8.45 10.91
CA ASP A 102 -2.96 -7.70 12.09
C ASP A 102 -4.45 -7.28 12.04
N HIS A 103 -5.04 -7.20 10.84
CA HIS A 103 -6.40 -6.66 10.66
C HIS A 103 -7.43 -7.69 10.22
N TYR A 104 -7.02 -8.81 9.61
CA TYR A 104 -7.92 -9.79 9.03
C TYR A 104 -8.82 -10.43 10.09
N GLN A 105 -10.11 -10.49 9.80
CA GLN A 105 -11.08 -11.28 10.55
C GLN A 105 -11.70 -12.35 9.62
N PRO A 106 -12.07 -13.52 10.16
CA PRO A 106 -12.72 -14.55 9.36
C PRO A 106 -13.94 -14.02 8.60
N GLY A 107 -13.92 -14.18 7.28
CA GLY A 107 -14.98 -13.71 6.39
C GLY A 107 -14.69 -12.38 5.70
N ASP A 108 -13.62 -11.68 6.05
CA ASP A 108 -13.18 -10.49 5.31
C ASP A 108 -12.76 -10.83 3.87
N GLN A 109 -12.95 -9.86 2.98
CA GLN A 109 -12.57 -9.94 1.57
C GLN A 109 -11.30 -9.11 1.33
N ILE A 110 -10.30 -9.71 0.69
CA ILE A 110 -9.02 -9.06 0.40
C ILE A 110 -8.99 -8.66 -1.08
N PHE A 111 -8.65 -7.39 -1.34
CA PHE A 111 -8.46 -6.85 -2.69
C PHE A 111 -7.05 -6.29 -2.80
N LEU A 112 -6.34 -6.70 -3.84
CA LEU A 112 -4.96 -6.31 -4.05
C LEU A 112 -4.84 -5.56 -5.38
N PHE A 113 -4.24 -4.37 -5.33
CA PHE A 113 -4.04 -3.52 -6.50
C PHE A 113 -2.57 -3.14 -6.60
N GLY A 114 -1.95 -3.48 -7.71
CA GLY A 114 -0.55 -3.17 -7.97
C GLY A 114 -0.34 -2.49 -9.31
N PHE A 115 0.67 -1.63 -9.40
CA PHE A 115 1.07 -1.00 -10.67
C PHE A 115 2.55 -1.21 -10.96
N SER A 116 2.87 -1.61 -12.20
CA SER A 116 4.24 -1.87 -12.66
C SER A 116 4.97 -2.80 -11.68
N ARG A 117 6.07 -2.36 -11.04
CA ARG A 117 6.75 -3.14 -10.00
C ARG A 117 5.87 -3.50 -8.80
N GLY A 118 4.96 -2.61 -8.41
CA GLY A 118 3.99 -2.89 -7.36
C GLY A 118 3.01 -4.02 -7.72
N ALA A 119 2.78 -4.30 -9.01
CA ALA A 119 1.99 -5.44 -9.46
C ALA A 119 2.67 -6.79 -9.21
N TYR A 120 4.00 -6.82 -9.06
CA TYR A 120 4.75 -8.01 -8.69
C TYR A 120 4.84 -8.22 -7.16
N GLN A 121 4.43 -7.20 -6.37
CA GLN A 121 4.49 -7.20 -4.90
C GLN A 121 3.13 -7.47 -4.25
N VAL A 122 2.07 -7.59 -5.04
CA VAL A 122 0.71 -7.92 -4.61
C VAL A 122 0.38 -9.38 -4.85
#